data_AF-A0A4P6WRM9-F1
#
_entry.id   AF-A0A4P6WRM9-F1
#
_cell.length_a   1.000
_cell.length_b   1.000
_cell.length_c   1.000
_cell.angle_alpha   90.00
_cell.angle_beta   90.00
_cell.angle_gamma   90.00
#
_symmetry.space_group_name_H-M   'P 1'
#
loop_
_entity.id
_entity.type
_entity.pdbx_description
1 polymer ?
#
loop_
_entity_poly.entity_id
_entity_poly.type
_entity_poly.pdbx_seq_one_letter_code
_entity_poly.pdbx_strand_id
1 'polypeptide(L)' 'MAETTFPFLKKASELAHMEPLPDDVIEQLDAICKEAGEATPEGRMIGVLIGSVYTRLKNPD' A
#
# COMPACT_ATOMS: atom_id res chain seq x y z
N MET A 1 1.28 13.84 -22.81
CA MET A 1 0.50 12.89 -22.00
C MET A 1 1.18 12.86 -20.65
N ALA A 2 0.56 13.38 -19.60
CA ALA A 2 1.17 13.39 -18.28
C ALA A 2 1.28 11.94 -17.81
N GLU A 3 2.49 11.40 -17.75
CA GLU A 3 2.78 10.19 -16.97
C GLU A 3 2.37 10.52 -15.53
N THR A 4 1.17 10.08 -15.15
CA THR A 4 0.66 10.21 -13.80
C THR A 4 1.51 9.27 -12.97
N THR A 5 2.63 9.81 -12.50
CA THR A 5 3.54 9.10 -11.62
C THR A 5 2.79 9.00 -10.30
N PHE A 6 2.47 7.79 -9.87
CA PHE A 6 1.90 7.50 -8.55
C PHE A 6 3.05 7.10 -7.61
N PRO A 7 3.82 8.06 -7.07
CA PRO A 7 5.03 7.78 -6.29
C PRO A 7 4.73 7.02 -5.00
N PHE A 8 3.60 7.30 -4.35
CA PHE A 8 3.19 6.64 -3.11
C PHE A 8 2.66 5.24 -3.38
N LEU A 9 1.93 5.04 -4.48
CA LEU A 9 1.47 3.71 -4.88
C LEU A 9 2.65 2.79 -5.19
N LYS A 10 3.69 3.29 -5.87
CA LYS A 10 4.91 2.51 -6.12
C LYS A 10 5.58 2.10 -4.80
N LYS A 11 5.79 3.06 -3.89
CA LYS A 11 6.36 2.81 -2.55
C LYS A 11 5.54 1.79 -1.75
N ALA A 12 4.21 1.93 -1.77
CA ALA A 12 3.30 1.00 -1.10
C ALA A 12 3.37 -0.40 -1.71
N SER A 13 3.42 -0.50 -3.05
CA SER A 13 3.56 -1.78 -3.75
C SER A 13 4.87 -2.48 -3.40
N GLU A 14 5.99 -1.77 -3.38
CA GLU A 14 7.30 -2.33 -3.01
C GLU A 14 7.26 -2.90 -1.57
N LEU A 15 6.69 -2.14 -0.63
CA LEU A 15 6.51 -2.56 0.76
C LEU A 15 5.62 -3.80 0.90
N ALA A 16 4.50 -3.85 0.18
CA ALA A 16 3.53 -4.95 0.22
C ALA A 16 4.05 -6.28 -0.35
N HIS A 17 5.11 -6.23 -1.16
CA HIS A 17 5.74 -7.41 -1.77
C HIS A 17 7.11 -7.75 -1.16
N MET A 18 7.53 -7.07 -0.08
CA MET A 18 8.76 -7.47 0.62
C MET A 18 8.60 -8.83 1.27
N GLU A 19 9.67 -9.63 1.24
CA GLU A 19 9.76 -10.90 1.94
C GLU A 19 11.07 -10.95 2.76
N PRO A 20 11.00 -11.05 4.10
CA PRO A 20 9.78 -11.14 4.91
C PRO A 20 8.99 -9.82 4.95
N LEU A 21 7.67 -9.94 5.10
CA LEU A 21 6.79 -8.80 5.38
C LEU A 21 7.15 -8.24 6.77
N PRO A 22 7.31 -6.92 6.93
CA PRO A 22 7.44 -6.30 8.24
C PRO A 22 6.22 -6.56 9.13
N ASP A 23 6.43 -6.69 10.45
CA ASP A 23 5.33 -6.86 11.41
C ASP A 23 4.38 -5.66 11.41
N ASP A 24 4.90 -4.46 11.13
CA ASP A 24 4.19 -3.19 11.06
C ASP A 24 3.78 -2.80 9.62
N VAL A 25 3.79 -3.74 8.67
CA VAL A 25 3.53 -3.45 7.25
C VAL A 25 2.20 -2.74 7.01
N ILE A 26 1.15 -3.08 7.77
CA ILE A 26 -0.17 -2.43 7.65
C ILE A 26 -0.10 -0.98 8.11
N GLU A 27 0.62 -0.69 9.18
CA GLU A 27 0.79 0.67 9.72
C GLU A 27 1.64 1.53 8.78
N GLN A 28 2.68 0.95 8.19
CA GLN A 28 3.51 1.62 7.18
C GLN A 28 2.72 1.91 5.89
N LEU A 29 1.89 0.97 5.41
CA LEU A 29 1.02 1.19 4.25
C LEU A 29 -0.06 2.26 4.52
N ASP A 30 -0.63 2.27 5.73
CA ASP A 30 -1.58 3.30 6.17
C ASP A 30 -0.94 4.69 6.21
N ALA A 31 0.30 4.81 6.69
CA ALA A 31 1.06 6.05 6.63
C ALA A 31 1.27 6.54 5.18
N ILE A 32 1.64 5.63 4.26
CA ILE A 32 1.80 5.97 2.83
C ILE A 32 0.44 6.39 2.21
N CYS A 33 -0.66 5.75 2.60
CA CYS A 33 -2.01 6.11 2.17
C CYS A 33 -2.37 7.55 2.61
N LYS A 34 -2.06 7.90 3.86
CA LYS A 34 -2.27 9.25 4.39
C LYS A 34 -1.40 10.30 3.71
N GLU A 35 -0.14 9.97 3.43
CA GLU A 35 0.78 10.83 2.66
C GLU A 35 0.27 11.08 1.23
N ALA A 36 -0.29 10.06 0.57
CA ALA A 36 -0.90 10.18 -0.77
C ALA A 36 -2.22 10.97 -0.78
N GLY A 37 -2.82 11.17 0.40
CA GLY A 37 -4.16 11.72 0.58
C GLY A 37 -5.25 10.69 0.32
N GLU A 38 -5.98 10.30 1.37
CA GLU A 38 -7.00 9.23 1.31
C GLU A 38 -8.12 9.49 0.29
N ALA A 39 -8.40 10.76 -0.01
CA ALA A 39 -9.41 11.14 -1.00
C ALA A 39 -8.90 11.12 -2.45
N THR A 40 -7.59 10.96 -2.68
CA THR A 40 -7.00 10.92 -4.02
C THR A 40 -7.18 9.54 -4.66
N PRO A 41 -7.13 9.45 -6.01
CA PRO A 41 -7.12 8.16 -6.68
C PRO A 41 -5.99 7.24 -6.19
N GLU A 42 -4.82 7.82 -5.92
CA GLU A 42 -3.65 7.11 -5.43
C GLU A 42 -3.87 6.52 -4.03
N GLY A 43 -4.39 7.32 -3.09
CA GLY A 43 -4.74 6.86 -1.74
C GLY A 43 -5.75 5.72 -1.77
N ARG A 44 -6.76 5.79 -2.63
CA ARG A 44 -7.74 4.70 -2.81
C ARG A 44 -7.09 3.40 -3.29
N MET A 45 -6.13 3.48 -4.22
CA MET A 45 -5.40 2.30 -4.70
C MET A 45 -4.53 1.68 -3.60
N ILE A 46 -3.89 2.51 -2.78
CA ILE A 46 -3.13 2.05 -1.61
C ILE A 46 -4.07 1.39 -0.59
N GLY A 47 -5.27 1.93 -0.37
CA GLY A 47 -6.30 1.31 0.46
C GLY A 47 -6.68 -0.10 0.03
N VAL A 48 -6.81 -0.35 -1.29
CA VAL A 48 -7.04 -1.70 -1.83
C VAL A 48 -5.85 -2.62 -1.54
N LEU A 49 -4.63 -2.11 -1.68
CA LEU A 49 -3.41 -2.86 -1.39
C LEU A 49 -3.32 -3.27 0.09
N ILE A 50 -3.66 -2.37 1.02
CA ILE A 50 -3.74 -2.66 2.45
C ILE A 50 -4.68 -3.84 2.72
N GLY A 51 -5.87 -3.85 2.11
CA GLY A 51 -6.83 -4.95 2.25
C GLY A 51 -6.30 -6.30 1.74
N SER A 52 -5.55 -6.27 0.64
CA SER A 52 -4.88 -7.47 0.09
C SER A 52 -3.83 -8.03 1.06
N VAL A 53 -2.94 -7.17 1.57
CA VAL A 53 -1.90 -7.57 2.55
C VAL A 53 -2.54 -8.09 3.83
N TYR A 54 -3.58 -7.43 4.34
CA TYR A 54 -4.30 -7.89 5.53
C TYR A 54 -4.90 -9.29 5.32
N THR A 55 -5.45 -9.56 4.14
CA THR A 55 -6.01 -10.89 3.80
C THR A 55 -4.92 -11.96 3.75
N ARG A 56 -3.75 -11.65 3.17
CA ARG A 56 -2.57 -12.54 3.12
C ARG A 56 -2.04 -12.86 4.51
N LEU A 57 -1.96 -11.86 5.40
CA LEU A 57 -1.50 -12.06 6.78
C LEU A 57 -2.47 -12.92 7.61
N LYS A 58 -3.77 -12.85 7.33
CA LYS A 58 -4.80 -13.64 8.03
C LYS A 58 -5.00 -15.04 7.45
N ASN A 59 -4.61 -15.25 6.19
CA ASN A 59 -4.65 -16.54 5.51
C ASN A 59 -3.27 -16.84 4.91
N PRO A 60 -2.27 -17.16 5.75
CA PRO A 60 -0.99 -17.65 5.25
C PRO A 60 -1.23 -19.02 4.59
N ASP A 61 -0.88 -19.14 3.30
CA ASP A 61 -0.79 -20.43 2.59
C ASP A 61 0.13 -21.42 3.32
#